data_AF-A0A2V7PQ54-F1
#
_entry.id   AF-A0A2V7PQ54-F1
#
_cell.length_a   1.000
_cell.length_b   1.000
_cell.length_c   1.000
_cell.angle_alpha   90.00
_cell.angle_beta   90.00
_cell.angle_gamma   90.00
#
_symmetry.space_group_name_H-M   'P 1'
#
loop_
_entity.id
_entity.type
_entity.pdbx_description
1 polymer ?
#
loop_
_entity_poly.entity_id
_entity_poly.type
_entity_poly.pdbx_seq_one_letter_code
_entity_poly.pdbx_strand_id
1 'polypeptide(L)'
;MMLLPTTLAALVSVPWPSPLPAVAPPVRSDTVRYTVSISGNRAGSEISIREADGALHVLFEFNDRGRGPRVDARITLDAGGLPSSVAITGNDYLKVPVDERFTQSSGTATWTSSAEQGSKPVTRPAFYLPLNAPPGMLAILAGALLRTPARRLDLLPAGEARIELAGGTLVRRGSESRRVTAYAITGLEFTPSCVWLDEDGTLFAIASGWSSVVREGWEAGLPALSAIQDSLALVREHADARRLGVRPAGPVAFTGATLFDAPAAKLVPRTTVVVEGNRVTAVGPDDQVAIPAGARRIDARGKTLLPGLWDMHSHMSAVDGPLDIAAGVTSIRDMANDADFLAAKQKQWDEGSAIGPRVVKAGFIDGRGPFQGPSKALVSTVEEALGWVDWYVAHGYEQIKLYSSLDTGFVRPIAERTHAKGLRLSGHIPNHMTATEAVLAGYDEIQHTNMLFLNFLGDSIDTRTPARFTAVARYGAQLDLGSDSVRAFLRLLKEHGTVVDPTLATFEGMFTANPGEMSEGDSRMAARLPAQLARGLRGGGSKGSGTARPTPTCSGWSRRSTTTAFRSWPAPTAQPVSVSTGSSSCTARRASRTRKSCASRPGSRPRS
;
A
#
# COMPACT_ATOMS: atom_id res chain seq x y z
N MET A 1 61.03 -10.94 -10.93
CA MET A 1 61.56 -10.03 -11.96
C MET A 1 60.34 -9.32 -12.59
N MET A 2 59.93 -8.14 -12.10
CA MET A 2 60.38 -6.78 -12.52
C MET A 2 60.12 -6.56 -14.03
N LEU A 3 59.38 -5.56 -14.53
CA LEU A 3 59.21 -4.15 -14.11
C LEU A 3 57.92 -3.49 -14.68
N LEU A 4 57.48 -2.43 -13.99
CA LEU A 4 56.54 -1.33 -14.34
C LEU A 4 57.01 -0.44 -15.52
N PRO A 5 56.13 0.37 -16.16
CA PRO A 5 55.80 1.77 -15.75
C PRO A 5 54.28 2.13 -15.83
N THR A 6 53.62 2.86 -14.89
CA THR A 6 53.41 4.34 -14.76
C THR A 6 53.04 5.06 -16.09
N THR A 7 51.96 5.85 -16.29
CA THR A 7 51.39 6.99 -15.52
C THR A 7 49.97 7.42 -16.00
N LEU A 8 49.19 7.95 -15.04
CA LEU A 8 48.12 8.99 -15.07
C LEU A 8 47.64 9.64 -16.40
N ALA A 9 46.31 9.77 -16.55
CA ALA A 9 45.60 11.03 -16.87
C ALA A 9 44.11 10.95 -16.49
N ALA A 10 43.57 12.03 -15.94
CA ALA A 10 42.27 12.16 -15.27
C ALA A 10 41.29 13.07 -16.03
N LEU A 11 39.99 12.89 -15.76
CA LEU A 11 38.85 13.84 -15.86
C LEU A 11 38.51 14.33 -17.30
N VAL A 12 37.23 14.36 -17.72
CA VAL A 12 36.23 15.34 -17.29
C VAL A 12 34.82 14.72 -17.27
N SER A 13 34.24 14.60 -16.08
CA SER A 13 32.79 14.58 -15.90
C SER A 13 32.33 16.04 -15.81
N VAL A 14 31.47 16.46 -16.73
CA VAL A 14 30.83 17.78 -16.68
C VAL A 14 29.69 17.69 -15.65
N PRO A 15 29.76 18.37 -14.48
CA PRO A 15 28.63 18.43 -13.58
C PRO A 15 27.60 19.39 -14.18
N TRP A 16 26.33 18.98 -14.19
CA TRP A 16 25.23 19.91 -14.36
C TRP A 16 25.28 20.95 -13.23
N PRO A 17 24.99 22.23 -13.51
CA PRO A 17 25.04 23.26 -12.49
C PRO A 17 24.00 22.97 -11.42
N SER A 18 24.47 22.67 -10.21
CA SER A 18 23.70 22.80 -8.99
C SER A 18 23.14 24.23 -8.93
N PRO A 19 21.82 24.43 -8.79
CA PRO A 19 21.34 25.76 -8.41
C PRO A 19 21.79 26.00 -6.96
N LEU A 20 22.78 26.89 -6.83
CA LEU A 20 23.28 27.66 -5.69
C LEU A 20 23.14 27.10 -4.25
N PRO A 21 24.18 27.24 -3.40
CA PRO A 21 24.11 26.84 -2.01
C PRO A 21 22.98 27.60 -1.30
N ALA A 22 22.10 26.87 -0.60
CA ALA A 22 21.28 27.49 0.43
C ALA A 22 22.24 28.16 1.42
N VAL A 23 22.26 29.50 1.45
CA VAL A 23 22.91 30.24 2.52
C VAL A 23 22.14 29.88 3.78
N ALA A 24 22.71 28.96 4.57
CA ALA A 24 22.22 28.67 5.89
C ALA A 24 22.23 30.00 6.67
N PRO A 25 21.09 30.49 7.17
CA PRO A 25 21.11 31.65 8.05
C PRO A 25 22.03 31.34 9.25
N PRO A 26 22.73 32.36 9.80
CA PRO A 26 23.65 32.17 10.91
C PRO A 26 22.95 31.44 12.06
N VAL A 27 23.68 30.49 12.66
CA VAL A 27 23.20 29.67 13.79
C VAL A 27 22.92 30.59 14.98
N ARG A 28 21.65 30.97 15.12
CA ARG A 28 21.13 31.54 16.36
C ARG A 28 20.87 30.39 17.33
N SER A 29 21.00 30.62 18.63
CA SER A 29 20.71 29.62 19.68
C SER A 29 19.24 29.14 19.70
N ASP A 30 18.38 29.81 18.94
CA ASP A 30 16.95 29.53 18.74
C ASP A 30 16.66 28.69 17.47
N THR A 31 17.71 28.20 16.79
CA THR A 31 17.60 27.40 15.56
C THR A 31 17.90 25.93 15.82
N VAL A 32 16.99 25.04 15.40
CA VAL A 32 17.19 23.58 15.41
C VAL A 32 17.15 23.06 13.97
N ARG A 33 18.13 22.23 13.61
CA ARG A 33 18.23 21.62 12.28
C ARG A 33 18.00 20.12 12.33
N TYR A 34 17.33 19.62 11.31
CA TYR A 34 17.06 18.21 11.10
C TYR A 34 17.50 17.78 9.71
N THR A 35 18.03 16.57 9.61
CA THR A 35 18.31 15.89 8.36
C THR A 35 17.10 15.05 7.96
N VAL A 36 16.66 15.20 6.71
CA VAL A 36 15.67 14.31 6.10
C VAL A 36 16.43 13.25 5.32
N SER A 37 16.12 11.98 5.60
CA SER A 37 16.69 10.81 4.93
C SER A 37 15.60 10.04 4.18
N ILE A 38 15.89 9.60 2.97
CA ILE A 38 15.03 8.72 2.16
C ILE A 38 15.81 7.46 1.83
N SER A 39 15.28 6.31 2.26
CA SER A 39 15.93 5.01 2.12
C SER A 39 17.38 5.03 2.63
N GLY A 40 17.62 5.71 3.75
CA GLY A 40 18.93 5.85 4.39
C GLY A 40 19.81 6.98 3.84
N ASN A 41 19.47 7.58 2.69
CA ASN A 41 20.26 8.64 2.08
C ASN A 41 19.74 10.02 2.45
N ARG A 42 20.64 10.97 2.76
CA ARG A 42 20.27 12.38 2.95
C ARG A 42 19.58 12.91 1.70
N ALA A 43 18.36 13.42 1.87
CA ALA A 43 17.50 13.88 0.79
C ALA A 43 16.98 15.32 0.98
N GLY A 44 17.14 15.88 2.18
CA GLY A 44 16.62 17.19 2.51
C GLY A 44 16.85 17.59 3.97
N SER A 45 16.09 18.57 4.43
CA SER A 45 16.19 19.12 5.79
C SER A 45 14.87 19.68 6.30
N GLU A 46 14.78 19.80 7.62
CA GLU A 46 13.89 20.73 8.30
C GLU A 46 14.73 21.70 9.14
N ILE A 47 14.40 22.98 9.09
CA ILE A 47 15.03 24.03 9.90
C ILE A 47 13.92 24.71 10.68
N SER A 48 13.96 24.64 12.00
CA SER A 48 13.00 25.30 12.90
C SER A 48 13.70 26.45 13.62
N ILE A 49 13.17 27.65 13.51
CA ILE A 49 13.69 28.88 14.11
C ILE A 49 12.61 29.44 15.04
N ARG A 50 12.96 29.72 16.29
CA ARG A 50 12.09 30.49 17.18
C ARG A 50 12.35 31.98 16.99
N GLU A 51 11.32 32.70 16.58
CA GLU A 51 11.39 34.13 16.33
C GLU A 51 11.26 34.98 17.60
N ALA A 52 11.53 36.27 17.47
CA ALA A 52 11.50 37.23 18.58
C ALA A 52 10.10 37.39 19.20
N ASP A 53 9.03 37.19 18.42
CA ASP A 53 7.64 37.20 18.89
C ASP A 53 7.21 35.84 19.49
N GLY A 54 8.13 34.87 19.57
CA GLY A 54 7.89 33.53 20.07
C GLY A 54 7.33 32.55 19.04
N ALA A 55 6.99 32.99 17.82
CA ALA A 55 6.53 32.12 16.75
C ALA A 55 7.63 31.14 16.30
N LEU A 56 7.21 29.99 15.78
CA LEU A 56 8.08 29.00 15.16
C LEU A 56 8.02 29.17 13.64
N HIS A 57 9.16 29.48 13.03
CA HIS A 57 9.35 29.48 11.59
C HIS A 57 10.04 28.17 11.17
N VAL A 58 9.38 27.37 10.36
CA VAL A 58 9.82 26.04 9.95
C VAL A 58 9.95 25.98 8.43
N LEU A 59 11.16 25.73 7.95
CA LEU A 59 11.47 25.48 6.55
C LEU A 59 11.68 23.97 6.37
N PHE A 60 10.85 23.31 5.56
CA PHE A 60 10.95 21.87 5.33
C PHE A 60 11.02 21.57 3.83
N GLU A 61 12.05 20.84 3.41
CA GLU A 61 12.16 20.37 2.03
C GLU A 61 12.89 19.04 1.90
N PHE A 62 12.54 18.26 0.88
CA PHE A 62 13.36 17.15 0.40
C PHE A 62 13.12 16.87 -1.08
N ASN A 63 14.03 16.09 -1.69
CA ASN A 63 13.89 15.63 -3.07
C ASN A 63 13.91 14.09 -3.17
N ASP A 64 12.86 13.54 -3.76
CA ASP A 64 12.72 12.13 -4.16
C ASP A 64 12.50 12.04 -5.66
N ARG A 65 13.59 11.89 -6.41
CA ARG A 65 13.57 11.69 -7.87
C ARG A 65 12.72 12.74 -8.61
N GLY A 66 12.90 14.03 -8.26
CA GLY A 66 12.18 15.17 -8.85
C GLY A 66 10.87 15.53 -8.14
N ARG A 67 10.44 14.75 -7.15
CA ARG A 67 9.29 15.01 -6.27
C ARG A 67 9.76 15.41 -4.88
N GLY A 68 8.85 15.81 -4.01
CA GLY A 68 9.10 16.16 -2.61
C GLY A 68 8.62 17.57 -2.26
N PRO A 69 8.15 17.80 -1.02
CA PRO A 69 7.63 19.08 -0.60
C PRO A 69 8.76 20.11 -0.46
N ARG A 70 8.37 21.37 -0.57
CA ARG A 70 9.14 22.51 -0.05
C ARG A 70 8.13 23.46 0.55
N VAL A 71 8.07 23.51 1.87
CA VAL A 71 7.10 24.34 2.60
C VAL A 71 7.81 25.28 3.57
N ASP A 72 7.26 26.47 3.68
CA ASP A 72 7.62 27.52 4.62
C ASP A 72 6.42 27.73 5.54
N ALA A 73 6.59 27.39 6.83
CA ALA A 73 5.54 27.40 7.83
C ALA A 73 5.87 28.39 8.96
N ARG A 74 4.95 29.31 9.25
CA ARG A 74 4.96 30.13 10.48
C ARG A 74 3.85 29.66 11.40
N ILE A 75 4.20 29.26 12.63
CA ILE A 75 3.29 28.70 13.62
C ILE A 75 3.39 29.52 14.91
N THR A 76 2.28 30.10 15.34
CA THR A 76 2.16 30.75 16.64
C THR A 76 1.38 29.84 17.58
N LEU A 77 1.89 29.68 18.80
CA LEU A 77 1.28 28.86 19.83
C LEU A 77 0.69 29.74 20.93
N ASP A 78 -0.43 29.33 21.53
CA ASP A 78 -0.96 29.92 22.74
C ASP A 78 -0.21 29.43 24.00
N ALA A 79 -0.62 29.90 25.18
CA ALA A 79 -0.02 29.49 26.45
C ALA A 79 -0.23 27.98 26.79
N GLY A 80 -1.24 27.34 26.21
CA GLY A 80 -1.45 25.89 26.28
C GLY A 80 -0.59 25.12 25.27
N GLY A 81 0.18 25.84 24.46
CA GLY A 81 0.96 25.36 23.33
C GLY A 81 0.10 24.70 22.24
N LEU A 82 -1.12 25.18 22.06
CA LEU A 82 -1.97 24.89 20.92
C LEU A 82 -1.71 25.92 19.81
N PRO A 83 -1.81 25.55 18.52
CA PRO A 83 -1.73 26.53 17.45
C PRO A 83 -2.83 27.59 17.59
N SER A 84 -2.44 28.86 17.65
CA SER A 84 -3.34 30.02 17.57
C SER A 84 -3.32 30.66 16.18
N SER A 85 -2.21 30.50 15.44
CA SER A 85 -2.09 30.86 14.05
C SER A 85 -1.15 29.89 13.33
N VAL A 86 -1.50 29.49 12.12
CA VAL A 86 -0.64 28.72 11.21
C VAL A 86 -0.70 29.34 9.82
N ALA A 87 0.45 29.53 9.20
CA ALA A 87 0.56 29.88 7.79
C ALA A 87 1.61 29.00 7.13
N ILE A 88 1.22 28.25 6.10
CA ILE A 88 2.09 27.35 5.35
C ILE A 88 1.98 27.73 3.87
N THR A 89 3.12 28.03 3.24
CA THR A 89 3.20 28.28 1.80
C THR A 89 4.26 27.41 1.17
N GLY A 90 4.21 27.21 -0.14
CA GLY A 90 5.23 26.48 -0.88
C GLY A 90 4.61 25.48 -1.85
N ASN A 91 5.11 24.24 -1.85
CA ASN A 91 4.56 23.18 -2.68
C ASN A 91 4.57 21.83 -1.96
N ASP A 92 3.59 20.99 -2.28
CA ASP A 92 3.45 19.63 -1.76
C ASP A 92 4.46 18.65 -2.39
N TYR A 93 4.35 17.36 -2.03
CA TYR A 93 5.20 16.30 -2.58
C TYR A 93 5.16 16.21 -4.13
N LEU A 94 4.04 16.56 -4.76
CA LEU A 94 3.88 16.52 -6.22
C LEU A 94 4.13 17.88 -6.88
N LYS A 95 4.68 18.86 -6.14
CA LYS A 95 4.95 20.22 -6.61
C LYS A 95 3.70 21.04 -6.90
N VAL A 96 2.56 20.66 -6.32
CA VAL A 96 1.34 21.49 -6.36
C VAL A 96 1.50 22.64 -5.36
N PRO A 97 1.17 23.89 -5.73
CA PRO A 97 1.23 25.02 -4.82
C PRO A 97 0.40 24.80 -3.55
N VAL A 98 0.99 25.13 -2.41
CA VAL A 98 0.38 25.09 -1.08
C VAL A 98 0.21 26.51 -0.57
N ASP A 99 -0.99 26.83 -0.12
CA ASP A 99 -1.30 27.98 0.72
C ASP A 99 -2.35 27.53 1.74
N GLU A 100 -1.91 27.29 2.97
CA GLU A 100 -2.73 26.81 4.06
C GLU A 100 -2.64 27.76 5.25
N ARG A 101 -3.80 28.21 5.75
CA ARG A 101 -3.91 29.20 6.81
C ARG A 101 -4.87 28.71 7.88
N PHE A 102 -4.54 29.05 9.12
CA PHE A 102 -5.42 28.88 10.27
C PHE A 102 -5.26 30.04 11.24
N THR A 103 -6.36 30.50 11.81
CA THR A 103 -6.35 31.42 12.95
C THR A 103 -7.40 30.99 13.97
N GLN A 104 -7.10 31.18 15.24
CA GLN A 104 -8.06 31.07 16.33
C GLN A 104 -8.11 32.40 17.08
N SER A 105 -9.22 33.11 16.96
CA SER A 105 -9.45 34.40 17.62
C SER A 105 -10.87 34.45 18.18
N SER A 106 -11.03 35.07 19.35
CA SER A 106 -12.34 35.29 19.98
C SER A 106 -13.21 34.01 20.10
N GLY A 107 -12.58 32.87 20.42
CA GLY A 107 -13.27 31.58 20.56
C GLY A 107 -13.72 30.94 19.24
N THR A 108 -13.28 31.45 18.09
CA THR A 108 -13.61 30.90 16.77
C THR A 108 -12.32 30.51 16.04
N ALA A 109 -12.28 29.27 15.54
CA ALA A 109 -11.24 28.78 14.65
C ALA A 109 -11.67 28.94 13.19
N THR A 110 -10.77 29.43 12.34
CA THR A 110 -11.00 29.56 10.89
C THR A 110 -9.80 29.00 10.15
N TRP A 111 -10.03 28.23 9.08
CA TRP A 111 -8.98 27.64 8.26
C TRP A 111 -9.31 27.69 6.77
N THR A 112 -8.27 27.69 5.96
CA THR A 112 -8.31 27.63 4.50
C THR A 112 -7.10 26.84 4.00
N SER A 113 -7.30 26.00 2.99
CA SER A 113 -6.26 25.28 2.25
C SER A 113 -6.71 25.07 0.81
N SER A 114 -5.86 24.46 -0.01
CA SER A 114 -6.24 24.02 -1.36
C SER A 114 -7.34 22.96 -1.40
N ALA A 115 -7.54 22.23 -0.30
CA ALA A 115 -8.47 21.10 -0.20
C ALA A 115 -9.75 21.42 0.58
N GLU A 116 -9.72 22.39 1.49
CA GLU A 116 -10.87 22.72 2.34
C GLU A 116 -10.78 24.11 2.97
N GLN A 117 -11.93 24.68 3.30
CA GLN A 117 -12.06 25.91 4.07
C GLN A 117 -13.22 25.80 5.05
N GLY A 118 -13.14 26.51 6.18
CA GLY A 118 -14.21 26.49 7.17
C GLY A 118 -13.93 27.35 8.38
N SER A 119 -14.96 27.44 9.23
CA SER A 119 -14.89 28.11 10.53
C SER A 119 -15.74 27.34 11.53
N LYS A 120 -15.33 27.33 12.80
CA LYS A 120 -16.02 26.61 13.88
C LYS A 120 -15.79 27.30 15.23
N PRO A 121 -16.83 27.45 16.07
CA PRO A 121 -16.66 27.82 17.47
C PRO A 121 -15.83 26.77 18.23
N VAL A 122 -14.84 27.22 19.01
CA VAL A 122 -13.97 26.38 19.83
C VAL A 122 -14.27 26.65 21.29
N THR A 123 -15.06 25.78 21.90
CA THR A 123 -15.48 25.87 23.31
C THR A 123 -14.58 25.09 24.26
N ARG A 124 -13.64 24.31 23.72
CA ARG A 124 -12.68 23.47 24.45
C ARG A 124 -11.36 23.38 23.70
N PRO A 125 -10.23 23.10 24.39
CA PRO A 125 -8.93 22.91 23.77
C PRO A 125 -8.99 21.98 22.55
N ALA A 126 -8.55 22.48 21.39
CA ALA A 126 -8.49 21.74 20.14
C ALA A 126 -7.23 22.13 19.38
N PHE A 127 -6.62 21.16 18.70
CA PHE A 127 -5.37 21.32 17.98
C PHE A 127 -5.63 21.41 16.48
N TYR A 128 -5.23 22.50 15.82
CA TYR A 128 -5.26 22.55 14.37
C TYR A 128 -4.13 21.71 13.78
N LEU A 129 -4.47 20.65 13.05
CA LEU A 129 -3.50 19.81 12.35
C LEU A 129 -3.55 20.14 10.84
N PRO A 130 -2.53 20.82 10.30
CA PRO A 130 -2.52 21.17 8.88
C PRO A 130 -2.42 19.94 7.97
N LEU A 131 -2.96 20.03 6.74
CA LEU A 131 -2.80 18.99 5.73
C LEU A 131 -1.35 18.91 5.22
N ASN A 132 -0.68 20.05 5.11
CA ASN A 132 0.69 20.17 4.60
C ASN A 132 1.69 20.45 5.73
N ALA A 133 1.46 19.86 6.91
CA ALA A 133 2.26 20.14 8.09
C ALA A 133 3.73 19.70 7.93
N PRO A 134 4.71 20.51 8.35
CA PRO A 134 6.09 20.06 8.47
C PRO A 134 6.20 18.98 9.57
N PRO A 135 7.18 18.05 9.47
CA PRO A 135 7.44 17.01 10.48
C PRO A 135 7.44 17.50 11.94
N GLY A 136 8.03 18.68 12.21
CA GLY A 136 8.03 19.32 13.52
C GLY A 136 6.65 19.49 14.18
N MET A 137 5.58 19.60 13.39
CA MET A 137 4.20 19.72 13.89
C MET A 137 3.78 18.51 14.74
N LEU A 138 4.30 17.31 14.45
CA LEU A 138 3.97 16.11 15.22
C LEU A 138 4.51 16.21 16.66
N ALA A 139 5.67 16.83 16.86
CA ALA A 139 6.21 17.08 18.20
C ALA A 139 5.43 18.18 18.94
N ILE A 140 4.94 19.21 18.23
CA ILE A 140 4.05 20.23 18.81
C ILE A 140 2.74 19.57 19.29
N LEU A 141 2.14 18.70 18.48
CA LEU A 141 0.97 17.91 18.86
C LEU A 141 1.26 17.01 20.06
N ALA A 142 2.39 16.32 20.07
CA ALA A 142 2.82 15.49 21.20
C ALA A 142 2.89 16.32 22.48
N GLY A 143 3.57 17.47 22.46
CA GLY A 143 3.66 18.38 23.61
C GLY A 143 2.29 18.85 24.09
N ALA A 144 1.39 19.20 23.18
CA ALA A 144 0.02 19.61 23.54
C ALA A 144 -0.76 18.47 24.19
N LEU A 145 -0.73 17.26 23.61
CA LEU A 145 -1.37 16.08 24.17
C LEU A 145 -0.81 15.76 25.56
N LEU A 146 0.51 15.88 25.75
CA LEU A 146 1.17 15.59 27.03
C LEU A 146 0.82 16.60 28.14
N ARG A 147 0.38 17.82 27.80
CA ARG A 147 -0.11 18.80 28.77
C ARG A 147 -1.56 18.55 29.21
N THR A 148 -2.31 17.74 28.47
CA THR A 148 -3.69 17.38 28.87
C THR A 148 -3.70 16.21 29.85
N PRO A 149 -4.46 16.28 30.97
CA PRO A 149 -4.58 15.17 31.91
C PRO A 149 -5.09 13.88 31.27
N ALA A 150 -6.02 14.00 30.31
CA ALA A 150 -6.60 12.86 29.60
C ALA A 150 -5.71 12.31 28.47
N ARG A 151 -4.56 12.93 28.19
CA ARG A 151 -3.67 12.58 27.06
C ARG A 151 -4.41 12.50 25.72
N ARG A 152 -5.40 13.39 25.55
CA ARG A 152 -6.40 13.38 24.47
C ARG A 152 -6.76 14.81 24.10
N LEU A 153 -6.80 15.10 22.80
CA LEU A 153 -7.21 16.40 22.26
C LEU A 153 -8.12 16.24 21.05
N ASP A 154 -9.06 17.16 20.91
CA ASP A 154 -9.76 17.34 19.65
C ASP A 154 -8.83 17.87 18.59
N LEU A 155 -9.08 17.48 17.34
CA LEU A 155 -8.41 18.02 16.18
C LEU A 155 -9.34 18.93 15.39
N LEU A 156 -8.79 20.04 14.92
CA LEU A 156 -9.41 20.90 13.93
C LEU A 156 -8.79 20.61 12.57
N PRO A 157 -9.60 20.57 11.50
CA PRO A 157 -11.07 20.74 11.44
C PRO A 157 -11.90 19.59 12.04
N ALA A 158 -11.36 18.37 12.04
CA ALA A 158 -12.07 17.18 12.51
C ALA A 158 -11.12 16.13 13.07
N GLY A 159 -11.65 15.29 13.97
CA GLY A 159 -10.95 14.15 14.55
C GLY A 159 -10.53 14.37 15.99
N GLU A 160 -9.74 13.43 16.50
CA GLU A 160 -9.23 13.40 17.86
C GLU A 160 -7.88 12.70 17.83
N ALA A 161 -6.93 13.18 18.64
CA ALA A 161 -5.67 12.50 18.87
C ALA A 161 -5.53 12.04 20.33
N ARG A 162 -4.83 10.94 20.53
CA ARG A 162 -4.40 10.44 21.85
C ARG A 162 -2.92 10.12 21.82
N ILE A 163 -2.24 10.27 22.96
CA ILE A 163 -0.82 9.95 23.09
C ILE A 163 -0.57 8.92 24.20
N GLU A 164 0.33 7.98 23.91
CA GLU A 164 0.79 6.98 24.87
C GLU A 164 2.32 6.91 24.87
N LEU A 165 2.91 6.64 26.04
CA LEU A 165 4.34 6.35 26.14
C LEU A 165 4.62 4.99 25.51
N ALA A 166 5.46 4.96 24.48
CA ALA A 166 5.77 3.75 23.73
C ALA A 166 7.10 3.13 24.17
N GLY A 167 8.06 3.94 24.63
CA GLY A 167 9.35 3.45 25.12
C GLY A 167 10.41 4.55 25.17
N GLY A 168 11.67 4.17 25.29
CA GLY A 168 12.78 5.11 25.25
C GLY A 168 14.13 4.41 25.17
N THR A 169 15.15 5.14 24.73
CA THR A 169 16.52 4.63 24.61
C THR A 169 17.54 5.76 24.78
N LEU A 170 18.81 5.39 24.87
CA LEU A 170 19.93 6.33 24.82
C LEU A 170 20.57 6.28 23.44
N VAL A 171 20.60 7.40 22.73
CA VAL A 171 21.33 7.53 21.46
C VAL A 171 22.69 8.14 21.76
N ARG A 172 23.74 7.67 21.07
CA ARG A 172 25.12 8.15 21.26
C ARG A 172 25.68 8.76 19.98
N ARG A 173 26.51 9.78 20.16
CA ARG A 173 27.27 10.47 19.12
C ARG A 173 28.65 10.81 19.65
N GLY A 174 29.67 10.00 19.33
CA GLY A 174 30.99 10.15 19.94
C GLY A 174 30.91 9.98 21.46
N SER A 175 31.37 10.98 22.21
CA SER A 175 31.25 11.04 23.68
C SER A 175 29.91 11.57 24.16
N GLU A 176 29.08 12.16 23.29
CA GLU A 176 27.77 12.67 23.66
C GLU A 176 26.73 11.56 23.69
N SER A 177 25.77 11.68 24.60
CA SER A 177 24.60 10.81 24.64
C SER A 177 23.35 11.61 24.96
N ARG A 178 22.22 11.24 24.36
CA ARG A 178 20.92 11.84 24.61
C ARG A 178 19.90 10.76 24.91
N ARG A 179 19.12 10.97 25.97
CA ARG A 179 17.95 10.14 26.23
C ARG A 179 16.83 10.60 25.31
N VAL A 180 16.19 9.65 24.67
CA VAL A 180 15.07 9.92 23.76
C VAL A 180 13.91 9.01 24.10
N THR A 181 12.71 9.55 24.03
CA THR A 181 11.46 8.90 24.43
C THR A 181 10.55 8.79 23.22
N ALA A 182 10.09 7.58 22.93
CA ALA A 182 9.11 7.32 21.89
C ALA A 182 7.70 7.50 22.45
N TYR A 183 6.89 8.27 21.75
CA TYR A 183 5.46 8.40 21.99
C TYR A 183 4.68 7.92 20.78
N ALA A 184 3.61 7.18 21.01
CA ALA A 184 2.69 6.72 19.99
C ALA A 184 1.43 7.61 20.00
N ILE A 185 1.14 8.26 18.87
CA ILE A 185 -0.04 9.10 18.69
C ILE A 185 -1.07 8.36 17.83
N THR A 186 -2.28 8.16 18.36
CA THR A 186 -3.39 7.52 17.64
C THR A 186 -4.44 8.53 17.20
N GLY A 187 -5.26 8.17 16.21
CA GLY A 187 -6.34 9.00 15.67
C GLY A 187 -5.97 9.82 14.43
N LEU A 188 -4.70 9.77 14.01
CA LEU A 188 -4.21 10.42 12.79
C LEU A 188 -4.34 9.50 11.57
N GLU A 189 -3.83 8.28 11.72
CA GLU A 189 -3.64 7.30 10.65
C GLU A 189 -4.26 5.93 11.04
N PHE A 190 -4.14 4.92 10.16
CA PHE A 190 -4.56 3.55 10.48
C PHE A 190 -3.71 2.89 11.58
N THR A 191 -2.48 3.37 11.77
CA THR A 191 -1.57 2.93 12.83
C THR A 191 -1.06 4.13 13.63
N PRO A 192 -0.60 3.93 14.88
CA PRO A 192 -0.05 5.01 15.68
C PRO A 192 1.15 5.65 14.98
N SER A 193 1.16 6.97 14.92
CA SER A 193 2.31 7.76 14.48
C SER A 193 3.31 7.86 15.62
N CYS A 194 4.52 7.37 15.42
CA CYS A 194 5.58 7.43 16.42
C CYS A 194 6.38 8.74 16.31
N VAL A 195 6.66 9.37 17.44
CA VAL A 195 7.54 10.55 17.54
C VAL A 195 8.55 10.35 18.66
N TRP A 196 9.82 10.62 18.38
CA TRP A 196 10.88 10.61 19.38
C TRP A 196 11.15 12.02 19.86
N LEU A 197 10.96 12.23 21.17
CA LEU A 197 11.28 13.49 21.83
C LEU A 197 12.55 13.33 22.67
N ASP A 198 13.37 14.37 22.74
CA ASP A 198 14.45 14.45 23.72
C ASP A 198 13.94 14.84 25.12
N GLU A 199 14.86 14.98 26.06
CA GLU A 199 14.57 15.32 27.47
C GLU A 199 13.89 16.69 27.63
N ASP A 200 14.09 17.59 26.66
CA ASP A 200 13.46 18.91 26.62
C ASP A 200 12.06 18.88 25.98
N GLY A 201 11.60 17.70 25.56
CA GLY A 201 10.34 17.54 24.82
C GLY A 201 10.40 18.06 23.38
N THR A 202 11.60 18.32 22.85
CA THR A 202 11.80 18.78 21.48
C THR A 202 11.89 17.58 20.54
N LEU A 203 11.46 17.75 19.28
CA LEU A 203 11.63 16.70 18.27
C LEU A 203 13.10 16.26 18.23
N PHE A 204 13.33 14.96 18.40
CA PHE A 204 14.61 14.30 18.17
C PHE A 204 14.59 13.56 16.84
N ALA A 205 13.56 12.73 16.62
CA ALA A 205 13.39 12.01 15.36
C ALA A 205 11.95 11.61 15.07
N ILE A 206 11.64 11.47 13.79
CA ILE A 206 10.59 10.62 13.26
C ILE A 206 11.33 9.55 12.46
N ALA A 207 11.43 8.34 13.00
CA ALA A 207 12.12 7.25 12.33
C ALA A 207 11.10 6.46 11.49
N SER A 208 11.40 6.19 10.23
CA SER A 208 10.65 5.22 9.43
C SER A 208 11.56 4.59 8.36
N GLY A 209 11.18 3.41 7.89
CA GLY A 209 11.96 2.67 6.89
C GLY A 209 12.10 3.37 5.53
N TRP A 210 11.16 4.26 5.17
CA TRP A 210 11.20 4.98 3.89
C TRP A 210 11.70 6.42 4.02
N SER A 211 11.10 7.22 4.91
CA SER A 211 11.49 8.62 5.14
C SER A 211 11.68 8.88 6.63
N SER A 212 12.83 9.40 7.01
CA SER A 212 13.15 9.71 8.39
C SER A 212 13.55 11.17 8.54
N VAL A 213 13.19 11.77 9.67
CA VAL A 213 13.65 13.09 10.10
C VAL A 213 14.38 12.90 11.41
N VAL A 214 15.59 13.44 11.53
CA VAL A 214 16.40 13.30 12.75
C VAL A 214 17.20 14.57 12.99
N ARG A 215 17.43 14.92 14.25
CA ARG A 215 18.27 16.07 14.60
C ARG A 215 19.63 15.95 13.91
N GLU A 216 20.06 17.03 13.26
CA GLU A 216 21.29 17.05 12.48
C GLU A 216 22.49 16.62 13.34
N GLY A 217 23.31 15.72 12.79
CA GLY A 217 24.44 15.08 13.47
C GLY A 217 24.10 13.82 14.27
N TRP A 218 22.83 13.44 14.41
CA TRP A 218 22.40 12.20 15.11
C TRP A 218 21.92 11.10 14.16
N GLU A 219 22.23 11.20 12.87
CA GLU A 219 21.76 10.30 11.81
C GLU A 219 22.15 8.84 12.05
N ALA A 220 23.32 8.59 12.64
CA ALA A 220 23.80 7.25 12.98
C ALA A 220 22.88 6.52 13.99
N GLY A 221 22.04 7.24 14.72
CA GLY A 221 21.06 6.66 15.64
C GLY A 221 19.79 6.14 14.96
N LEU A 222 19.48 6.57 13.73
CA LEU A 222 18.23 6.23 13.05
C LEU A 222 17.94 4.72 12.95
N PRO A 223 18.92 3.86 12.57
CA PRO A 223 18.66 2.42 12.49
C PRO A 223 18.20 1.82 13.83
N ALA A 224 18.79 2.24 14.94
CA ALA A 224 18.40 1.77 16.27
C ALA A 224 16.98 2.24 16.66
N LEU A 225 16.65 3.50 16.36
CA LEU A 225 15.31 4.03 16.61
C LEU A 225 14.25 3.34 15.76
N SER A 226 14.54 3.10 14.47
CA SER A 226 13.65 2.36 13.57
C SER A 226 13.42 0.94 14.08
N ALA A 227 14.48 0.22 14.46
CA ALA A 227 14.36 -1.15 14.97
C ALA A 227 13.50 -1.24 16.25
N ILE A 228 13.59 -0.24 17.13
CA ILE A 228 12.72 -0.17 18.32
C ILE A 228 11.26 0.05 17.89
N GLN A 229 10.99 0.96 16.96
CA GLN A 229 9.64 1.16 16.45
C GLN A 229 9.06 -0.08 15.76
N ASP A 230 9.84 -0.77 14.94
CA ASP A 230 9.42 -1.99 14.25
C ASP A 230 9.08 -3.09 15.27
N SER A 231 9.86 -3.18 16.35
CA SER A 231 9.59 -4.09 17.48
C SER A 231 8.29 -3.73 18.21
N LEU A 232 8.03 -2.43 18.45
CA LEU A 232 6.80 -1.97 19.08
C LEU A 232 5.57 -2.25 18.21
N ALA A 233 5.69 -2.04 16.89
CA ALA A 233 4.64 -2.38 15.93
C ALA A 233 4.33 -3.88 15.95
N LEU A 234 5.36 -4.74 15.94
CA LEU A 234 5.19 -6.19 16.01
C LEU A 234 4.51 -6.64 17.32
N VAL A 235 4.90 -6.08 18.47
CA VAL A 235 4.26 -6.37 19.76
C VAL A 235 2.77 -6.01 19.72
N ARG A 236 2.42 -4.88 19.10
CA ARG A 236 1.04 -4.45 18.94
C ARG A 236 0.24 -5.36 18.02
N GLU A 237 0.79 -5.74 16.87
CA GLU A 237 0.16 -6.71 15.96
C GLU A 237 -0.16 -8.03 16.68
N HIS A 238 0.80 -8.57 17.45
CA HIS A 238 0.58 -9.77 18.25
C HIS A 238 -0.50 -9.60 19.32
N ALA A 239 -0.54 -8.44 19.97
CA ALA A 239 -1.57 -8.14 20.97
C ALA A 239 -2.97 -8.03 20.32
N ASP A 240 -3.06 -7.38 19.17
CA ASP A 240 -4.30 -7.25 18.41
C ASP A 240 -4.79 -8.61 17.90
N ALA A 241 -3.90 -9.47 17.41
CA ALA A 241 -4.25 -10.84 17.01
C ALA A 241 -4.81 -11.67 18.16
N ARG A 242 -4.22 -11.58 19.36
CA ARG A 242 -4.76 -12.25 20.56
C ARG A 242 -6.11 -11.69 20.99
N ARG A 243 -6.31 -10.37 20.88
CA ARG A 243 -7.50 -9.68 21.35
C ARG A 243 -8.69 -9.83 20.40
N LEU A 244 -8.44 -9.78 19.09
CA LEU A 244 -9.47 -9.77 18.05
C LEU A 244 -9.64 -11.14 17.38
N GLY A 245 -8.62 -11.98 17.38
CA GLY A 245 -8.66 -13.31 16.76
C GLY A 245 -9.57 -14.27 17.53
N VAL A 246 -10.50 -14.90 16.82
CA VAL A 246 -11.38 -15.93 17.38
C VAL A 246 -11.14 -17.25 16.65
N ARG A 247 -10.69 -18.27 17.38
CA ARG A 247 -10.61 -19.66 16.88
C ARG A 247 -11.75 -20.48 17.50
N PRO A 248 -12.80 -20.84 16.73
CA PRO A 248 -13.88 -21.66 17.26
C PRO A 248 -13.35 -22.99 17.82
N ALA A 249 -13.74 -23.35 19.05
CA ALA A 249 -13.33 -24.60 19.70
C ALA A 249 -14.07 -25.84 19.15
N GLY A 250 -15.08 -25.64 18.30
CA GLY A 250 -15.90 -26.67 17.69
C GLY A 250 -16.53 -26.17 16.39
N PRO A 251 -17.45 -26.95 15.79
CA PRO A 251 -18.12 -26.60 14.54
C PRO A 251 -18.82 -25.24 14.61
N VAL A 252 -18.92 -24.53 13.49
CA VAL A 252 -19.72 -23.31 13.35
C VAL A 252 -20.80 -23.56 12.31
N ALA A 253 -22.06 -23.30 12.66
CA ALA A 253 -23.20 -23.43 11.75
C ALA A 253 -23.82 -22.07 11.50
N PHE A 254 -23.79 -21.61 10.25
CA PHE A 254 -24.53 -20.44 9.78
C PHE A 254 -25.91 -20.91 9.34
N THR A 255 -26.98 -20.49 10.02
CA THR A 255 -28.35 -21.00 9.77
C THR A 255 -29.26 -19.93 9.17
N GLY A 256 -30.16 -20.30 8.26
CA GLY A 256 -31.15 -19.38 7.70
C GLY A 256 -30.59 -18.33 6.75
N ALA A 257 -29.40 -18.56 6.19
CA ALA A 257 -28.74 -17.62 5.29
C ALA A 257 -29.38 -17.60 3.90
N THR A 258 -29.19 -16.51 3.17
CA THR A 258 -29.26 -16.53 1.71
C THR A 258 -27.85 -16.79 1.18
N LEU A 259 -27.56 -18.01 0.71
CA LEU A 259 -26.23 -18.37 0.19
C LEU A 259 -26.05 -17.81 -1.22
N PHE A 260 -24.92 -17.16 -1.49
CA PHE A 260 -24.48 -16.88 -2.86
C PHE A 260 -23.69 -18.07 -3.42
N ASP A 261 -24.31 -18.82 -4.32
CA ASP A 261 -23.65 -19.86 -5.12
C ASP A 261 -22.92 -19.16 -6.29
N ALA A 262 -21.62 -18.93 -6.09
CA ALA A 262 -20.79 -18.22 -7.05
C ALA A 262 -20.67 -18.94 -8.42
N PRO A 263 -20.40 -20.27 -8.50
CA PRO A 263 -20.40 -20.99 -9.77
C PRO A 263 -21.72 -20.88 -10.56
N ALA A 264 -22.86 -20.96 -9.87
CA ALA A 264 -24.17 -20.85 -10.52
C ALA A 264 -24.64 -19.40 -10.70
N ALA A 265 -23.96 -18.43 -10.09
CA ALA A 265 -24.35 -17.02 -9.98
C ALA A 265 -25.78 -16.84 -9.44
N LYS A 266 -26.14 -17.59 -8.38
CA LYS A 266 -27.50 -17.61 -7.82
C LYS A 266 -27.52 -17.36 -6.31
N LEU A 267 -28.62 -16.79 -5.84
CA LEU A 267 -28.93 -16.69 -4.42
C LEU A 267 -29.86 -17.85 -4.01
N VAL A 268 -29.46 -18.60 -2.99
CA VAL A 268 -30.17 -19.76 -2.45
C VAL A 268 -30.65 -19.43 -1.04
N PRO A 269 -31.94 -19.10 -0.84
CA PRO A 269 -32.46 -18.76 0.49
C PRO A 269 -32.56 -19.98 1.41
N ARG A 270 -32.73 -19.74 2.72
CA ARG A 270 -32.97 -20.78 3.75
C ARG A 270 -31.90 -21.88 3.75
N THR A 271 -30.65 -21.45 3.68
CA THR A 271 -29.49 -22.35 3.61
C THR A 271 -28.76 -22.36 4.93
N THR A 272 -28.41 -23.56 5.38
CA THR A 272 -27.48 -23.80 6.48
C THR A 272 -26.13 -24.24 5.93
N VAL A 273 -25.05 -23.64 6.46
CA VAL A 273 -23.65 -23.98 6.14
C VAL A 273 -22.93 -24.33 7.43
N VAL A 274 -22.32 -25.52 7.47
CA VAL A 274 -21.53 -26.01 8.60
C VAL A 274 -20.05 -26.01 8.24
N VAL A 275 -19.24 -25.43 9.13
CA VAL A 275 -17.79 -25.35 9.04
C VAL A 275 -17.17 -26.06 10.23
N GLU A 276 -16.25 -26.98 9.98
CA GLU A 276 -15.45 -27.66 11.00
C GLU A 276 -13.96 -27.44 10.72
N GLY A 277 -13.26 -26.84 11.70
CA GLY A 277 -11.88 -26.40 11.51
C GLY A 277 -11.76 -25.46 10.31
N ASN A 278 -11.01 -25.89 9.28
CA ASN A 278 -10.76 -25.14 8.05
C ASN A 278 -11.57 -25.62 6.85
N ARG A 279 -12.66 -26.39 7.05
CA ARG A 279 -13.44 -27.00 5.96
C ARG A 279 -14.94 -26.78 6.14
N VAL A 280 -15.61 -26.54 5.02
CA VAL A 280 -17.08 -26.65 4.95
C VAL A 280 -17.44 -28.14 4.91
N THR A 281 -18.24 -28.61 5.85
CA THR A 281 -18.63 -30.03 5.97
C THR A 281 -20.05 -30.30 5.51
N ALA A 282 -20.92 -29.30 5.53
CA ALA A 282 -22.29 -29.41 5.01
C ALA A 282 -22.80 -28.07 4.46
N VAL A 283 -23.59 -28.14 3.39
CA VAL A 283 -24.34 -27.02 2.80
C VAL A 283 -25.67 -27.58 2.31
N GLY A 284 -26.77 -26.92 2.64
CA GLY A 284 -28.09 -27.35 2.16
C GLY A 284 -29.25 -26.60 2.80
N PRO A 285 -30.50 -26.94 2.44
CA PRO A 285 -31.69 -26.38 3.06
C PRO A 285 -31.67 -26.53 4.58
N ASP A 286 -32.18 -25.53 5.31
CA ASP A 286 -32.17 -25.48 6.78
C ASP A 286 -32.75 -26.74 7.45
N ASP A 287 -33.74 -27.37 6.82
CA ASP A 287 -34.44 -28.57 7.31
C ASP A 287 -33.75 -29.90 6.93
N GLN A 288 -32.69 -29.85 6.11
CA GLN A 288 -31.96 -31.03 5.61
C GLN A 288 -30.54 -31.13 6.15
N VAL A 289 -29.99 -30.07 6.73
CA VAL A 289 -28.62 -30.07 7.26
C VAL A 289 -28.62 -30.38 8.76
N ALA A 290 -28.02 -31.51 9.12
CA ALA A 290 -27.77 -31.85 10.51
C ALA A 290 -26.66 -30.94 11.09
N ILE A 291 -26.98 -30.22 12.16
CA ILE A 291 -26.02 -29.37 12.87
C ILE A 291 -25.32 -30.21 13.94
N PRO A 292 -23.99 -30.35 13.92
CA PRO A 292 -23.24 -31.12 14.92
C PRO A 292 -23.50 -30.64 16.36
N ALA A 293 -23.42 -31.57 17.32
CA ALA A 293 -23.50 -31.25 18.73
C ALA A 293 -22.35 -30.30 19.13
N GLY A 294 -22.64 -29.31 19.98
CA GLY A 294 -21.66 -28.30 20.41
C GLY A 294 -21.30 -27.26 19.34
N ALA A 295 -21.96 -27.28 18.17
CA ALA A 295 -21.73 -26.27 17.14
C ALA A 295 -22.15 -24.86 17.62
N ARG A 296 -21.29 -23.88 17.41
CA ARG A 296 -21.66 -22.46 17.55
C ARG A 296 -22.61 -22.09 16.42
N ARG A 297 -23.85 -21.76 16.75
CA ARG A 297 -24.85 -21.32 15.77
C ARG A 297 -24.75 -19.81 15.55
N ILE A 298 -24.73 -19.40 14.29
CA ILE A 298 -24.79 -18.00 13.86
C ILE A 298 -26.07 -17.85 13.04
N ASP A 299 -27.02 -17.08 13.56
CA ASP A 299 -28.27 -16.77 12.86
C ASP A 299 -27.99 -15.77 11.72
N ALA A 300 -28.13 -16.24 10.49
CA ALA A 300 -27.86 -15.49 9.28
C ALA A 300 -29.15 -15.08 8.55
N ARG A 301 -30.32 -15.18 9.20
CA ARG A 301 -31.59 -14.72 8.61
C ARG A 301 -31.52 -13.25 8.21
N GLY A 302 -32.03 -12.95 7.01
CA GLY A 302 -31.98 -11.61 6.42
C GLY A 302 -30.56 -11.17 5.97
N LYS A 303 -29.58 -12.07 5.97
CA LYS A 303 -28.21 -11.82 5.51
C LYS A 303 -27.85 -12.72 4.33
N THR A 304 -26.97 -12.21 3.48
CA THR A 304 -26.34 -13.00 2.41
C THR A 304 -25.03 -13.58 2.90
N LEU A 305 -24.82 -14.88 2.71
CA LEU A 305 -23.57 -15.57 2.98
C LEU A 305 -22.78 -15.73 1.68
N LEU A 306 -21.55 -15.21 1.65
CA LEU A 306 -20.65 -15.29 0.51
C LEU A 306 -19.39 -16.08 0.89
N PRO A 307 -18.72 -16.72 -0.09
CA PRO A 307 -17.30 -17.06 0.07
C PRO A 307 -16.50 -15.82 0.44
N GLY A 308 -15.41 -16.00 1.18
CA GLY A 308 -14.49 -14.90 1.48
C GLY A 308 -13.92 -14.28 0.20
N LEU A 309 -13.81 -12.95 0.17
CA LEU A 309 -13.41 -12.21 -1.02
C LEU A 309 -11.91 -12.40 -1.32
N TRP A 310 -11.58 -12.21 -2.59
CA TRP A 310 -10.21 -12.22 -3.11
C TRP A 310 -9.85 -10.84 -3.64
N ASP A 311 -8.65 -10.34 -3.28
CA ASP A 311 -8.01 -9.24 -4.00
C ASP A 311 -6.88 -9.77 -4.88
N MET A 312 -6.98 -9.53 -6.17
CA MET A 312 -6.08 -10.08 -7.18
C MET A 312 -4.82 -9.23 -7.39
N HIS A 313 -4.77 -8.01 -6.81
CA HIS A 313 -3.64 -7.09 -6.95
C HIS A 313 -3.35 -6.33 -5.65
N SER A 314 -2.69 -7.02 -4.73
CA SER A 314 -2.24 -6.41 -3.48
C SER A 314 -0.73 -6.14 -3.48
N HIS A 315 -0.34 -5.12 -2.72
CA HIS A 315 1.04 -4.83 -2.34
C HIS A 315 1.07 -4.74 -0.83
N MET A 316 1.49 -5.82 -0.17
CA MET A 316 1.29 -5.98 1.26
C MET A 316 2.18 -5.07 2.11
N SER A 317 1.57 -4.49 3.14
CA SER A 317 2.23 -3.92 4.32
C SER A 317 1.61 -4.48 5.61
N ALA A 318 2.20 -4.14 6.75
CA ALA A 318 1.72 -4.57 8.07
C ALA A 318 0.25 -4.21 8.34
N VAL A 319 -0.17 -3.00 7.97
CA VAL A 319 -1.52 -2.49 8.26
C VAL A 319 -2.59 -3.09 7.36
N ASP A 320 -2.20 -3.68 6.23
CA ASP A 320 -3.14 -4.17 5.22
C ASP A 320 -3.90 -5.40 5.68
N GLY A 321 -3.24 -6.32 6.40
CA GLY A 321 -3.85 -7.57 6.83
C GLY A 321 -5.17 -7.38 7.61
N PRO A 322 -5.19 -6.59 8.70
CA PRO A 322 -6.42 -6.31 9.43
C PRO A 322 -7.49 -5.59 8.61
N LEU A 323 -7.09 -4.67 7.71
CA LEU A 323 -8.03 -3.93 6.86
C LEU A 323 -8.68 -4.84 5.80
N ASP A 324 -7.90 -5.74 5.21
CA ASP A 324 -8.40 -6.73 4.24
C ASP A 324 -9.43 -7.65 4.92
N ILE A 325 -9.10 -8.21 6.09
CA ILE A 325 -10.04 -9.06 6.84
C ILE A 325 -11.30 -8.28 7.24
N ALA A 326 -11.17 -7.02 7.68
CA ALA A 326 -12.32 -6.18 8.03
C ALA A 326 -13.22 -5.87 6.82
N ALA A 327 -12.64 -5.78 5.62
CA ALA A 327 -13.36 -5.61 4.36
C ALA A 327 -13.93 -6.92 3.79
N GLY A 328 -13.68 -8.07 4.43
CA GLY A 328 -14.12 -9.38 3.96
C GLY A 328 -13.18 -10.04 2.94
N VAL A 329 -12.02 -9.45 2.67
CA VAL A 329 -10.95 -10.02 1.83
C VAL A 329 -10.16 -11.02 2.64
N THR A 330 -10.36 -12.31 2.35
CA THR A 330 -9.73 -13.42 3.11
C THR A 330 -8.54 -14.04 2.39
N SER A 331 -8.35 -13.69 1.12
CA SER A 331 -7.26 -14.15 0.28
C SER A 331 -6.81 -13.01 -0.62
N ILE A 332 -5.52 -12.94 -0.90
CA ILE A 332 -4.95 -11.99 -1.84
C ILE A 332 -3.93 -12.65 -2.76
N ARG A 333 -3.67 -12.03 -3.91
CA ARG A 333 -2.43 -12.22 -4.67
C ARG A 333 -1.52 -11.02 -4.46
N ASP A 334 -0.35 -11.24 -3.87
CA ASP A 334 0.70 -10.23 -3.77
C ASP A 334 1.41 -10.11 -5.12
N MET A 335 1.44 -8.89 -5.64
CA MET A 335 1.85 -8.57 -7.01
C MET A 335 3.17 -7.81 -7.10
N ALA A 336 3.96 -7.76 -6.04
CA ALA A 336 5.36 -7.35 -6.01
C ALA A 336 5.66 -6.88 -4.58
N ASN A 337 6.50 -7.65 -3.89
CA ASN A 337 6.99 -7.28 -2.57
C ASN A 337 8.43 -7.77 -2.39
N ASP A 338 9.08 -7.26 -1.36
CA ASP A 338 10.34 -7.84 -0.90
C ASP A 338 10.08 -9.28 -0.42
N ALA A 339 10.84 -10.24 -0.93
CA ALA A 339 10.58 -11.65 -0.69
C ALA A 339 10.78 -12.05 0.78
N ASP A 340 11.72 -11.41 1.48
CA ASP A 340 12.02 -11.70 2.88
C ASP A 340 10.91 -11.15 3.78
N PHE A 341 10.49 -9.91 3.53
CA PHE A 341 9.33 -9.30 4.19
C PHE A 341 8.05 -10.12 3.97
N LEU A 342 7.78 -10.50 2.72
CA LEU A 342 6.57 -11.26 2.34
C LEU A 342 6.54 -12.62 3.03
N ALA A 343 7.66 -13.35 3.02
CA ALA A 343 7.75 -14.66 3.68
C ALA A 343 7.54 -14.53 5.20
N ALA A 344 8.16 -13.53 5.84
CA ALA A 344 8.00 -13.29 7.27
C ALA A 344 6.55 -12.93 7.62
N LYS A 345 5.92 -12.03 6.86
CA LYS A 345 4.53 -11.58 7.12
C LYS A 345 3.52 -12.69 6.83
N GLN A 346 3.68 -13.44 5.74
CA GLN A 346 2.85 -14.61 5.45
C GLN A 346 2.90 -15.62 6.60
N LYS A 347 4.10 -15.95 7.10
CA LYS A 347 4.25 -16.85 8.25
C LYS A 347 3.49 -16.35 9.48
N GLN A 348 3.55 -15.06 9.78
CA GLN A 348 2.83 -14.46 10.92
C GLN A 348 1.30 -14.59 10.78
N TRP A 349 0.77 -14.41 9.57
CA TRP A 349 -0.66 -14.58 9.30
C TRP A 349 -1.09 -16.05 9.34
N ASP A 350 -0.32 -16.95 8.73
CA ASP A 350 -0.63 -18.38 8.67
C ASP A 350 -0.61 -19.05 10.05
N GLU A 351 0.32 -18.66 10.93
CA GLU A 351 0.36 -19.15 12.33
C GLU A 351 -0.63 -18.40 13.24
N GLY A 352 -1.19 -17.29 12.75
CA GLY A 352 -2.12 -16.41 13.45
C GLY A 352 -1.50 -15.63 14.60
N SER A 353 -0.20 -15.34 14.53
CA SER A 353 0.46 -14.37 15.40
C SER A 353 0.10 -12.94 14.99
N ALA A 354 -0.21 -12.69 13.71
CA ALA A 354 -0.83 -11.45 13.22
C ALA A 354 -2.14 -11.75 12.46
N ILE A 355 -2.99 -10.73 12.25
CA ILE A 355 -4.24 -10.85 11.47
C ILE A 355 -3.96 -10.48 10.02
N GLY A 356 -4.32 -11.35 9.08
CA GLY A 356 -4.28 -11.05 7.66
C GLY A 356 -4.86 -12.14 6.77
N PRO A 357 -4.97 -11.87 5.46
CA PRO A 357 -5.49 -12.79 4.46
C PRO A 357 -4.49 -13.92 4.14
N ARG A 358 -4.98 -14.95 3.45
CA ARG A 358 -4.10 -15.94 2.80
C ARG A 358 -3.40 -15.30 1.60
N VAL A 359 -2.15 -15.68 1.35
CA VAL A 359 -1.32 -15.05 0.32
C VAL A 359 -0.96 -16.03 -0.79
N VAL A 360 -1.29 -15.66 -2.02
CA VAL A 360 -0.70 -16.22 -3.25
C VAL A 360 0.37 -15.25 -3.74
N LYS A 361 1.55 -15.76 -4.11
CA LYS A 361 2.71 -14.90 -4.41
C LYS A 361 2.99 -14.84 -5.92
N ALA A 362 3.17 -13.63 -6.45
CA ALA A 362 3.70 -13.41 -7.79
C ALA A 362 5.13 -12.85 -7.74
N GLY A 363 6.04 -13.44 -8.51
CA GLY A 363 7.41 -12.97 -8.66
C GLY A 363 7.45 -11.67 -9.45
N PHE A 364 8.44 -10.81 -9.23
CA PHE A 364 8.47 -9.47 -9.83
C PHE A 364 9.81 -9.20 -10.50
N ILE A 365 9.85 -9.24 -11.84
CA ILE A 365 11.07 -9.07 -12.64
C ILE A 365 11.00 -7.74 -13.40
N ASP A 366 12.09 -6.98 -13.37
CA ASP A 366 12.23 -5.75 -14.16
C ASP A 366 13.64 -5.56 -14.73
N GLY A 367 13.78 -4.71 -15.74
CA GLY A 367 15.08 -4.34 -16.30
C GLY A 367 15.86 -3.40 -15.38
N ARG A 368 17.17 -3.62 -15.29
CA ARG A 368 18.09 -2.74 -14.55
C ARG A 368 18.21 -1.38 -15.24
N GLY A 369 18.07 -0.28 -14.49
CA GLY A 369 18.22 1.06 -15.05
C GLY A 369 17.63 2.19 -14.21
N PRO A 370 17.69 3.44 -14.70
CA PRO A 370 17.26 4.61 -13.94
C PRO A 370 15.75 4.66 -13.63
N PHE A 371 14.95 3.88 -14.37
CA PHE A 371 13.49 3.78 -14.19
C PHE A 371 13.02 2.45 -13.61
N GLN A 372 13.95 1.64 -13.09
CA GLN A 372 13.63 0.32 -12.58
C GLN A 372 12.61 0.37 -11.43
N GLY A 373 11.76 -0.66 -11.38
CA GLY A 373 10.84 -0.91 -10.29
C GLY A 373 11.56 -1.31 -9.00
N PRO A 374 10.86 -1.30 -7.86
CA PRO A 374 11.42 -1.65 -6.56
C PRO A 374 11.55 -3.18 -6.40
N SER A 375 12.40 -3.81 -7.21
CA SER A 375 12.68 -5.25 -7.15
C SER A 375 14.13 -5.56 -6.80
N LYS A 376 14.38 -6.73 -6.20
CA LYS A 376 15.70 -7.37 -6.17
C LYS A 376 16.00 -8.08 -7.50
N ALA A 377 14.98 -8.52 -8.23
CA ALA A 377 15.10 -9.21 -9.52
C ALA A 377 15.24 -8.24 -10.69
N LEU A 378 16.36 -7.51 -10.68
CA LEU A 378 16.75 -6.57 -11.73
C LEU A 378 17.68 -7.26 -12.71
N VAL A 379 17.30 -7.30 -13.98
CA VAL A 379 17.98 -8.10 -15.00
C VAL A 379 18.53 -7.24 -16.12
N SER A 380 19.65 -7.66 -16.69
CA SER A 380 20.27 -7.09 -17.89
C SER A 380 20.44 -8.11 -19.01
N THR A 381 20.27 -9.40 -18.72
CA THR A 381 20.28 -10.48 -19.73
C THR A 381 19.07 -11.39 -19.58
N VAL A 382 18.76 -12.14 -20.63
CA VAL A 382 17.66 -13.12 -20.59
C VAL A 382 17.99 -14.25 -19.60
N GLU A 383 19.24 -14.69 -19.50
CA GLU A 383 19.67 -15.74 -18.58
C GLU A 383 19.44 -15.35 -17.12
N GLU A 384 19.72 -14.10 -16.74
CA GLU A 384 19.40 -13.58 -15.41
C GLU A 384 17.89 -13.66 -15.14
N ALA A 385 17.07 -13.28 -16.13
CA ALA A 385 15.62 -13.34 -16.01
C ALA A 385 15.10 -14.78 -15.84
N LEU A 386 15.61 -15.72 -16.63
CA LEU A 386 15.26 -17.14 -16.50
C LEU A 386 15.70 -17.71 -15.14
N GLY A 387 16.87 -17.29 -14.64
CA GLY A 387 17.34 -17.64 -13.30
C GLY A 387 16.39 -17.18 -12.20
N TRP A 388 15.83 -15.97 -12.32
CA TRP A 388 14.80 -15.48 -11.40
C TRP A 388 13.49 -16.24 -11.49
N VAL A 389 13.03 -16.62 -12.69
CA VAL A 389 11.86 -17.50 -12.84
C VAL A 389 12.07 -18.81 -12.07
N ASP A 390 13.24 -19.43 -12.24
CA ASP A 390 13.57 -20.68 -11.53
C ASP A 390 13.65 -20.49 -10.01
N TRP A 391 14.20 -19.36 -9.56
CA TRP A 391 14.22 -19.02 -8.14
C TRP A 391 12.80 -18.88 -7.58
N TYR A 392 11.91 -18.16 -8.27
CA TYR A 392 10.52 -17.99 -7.82
C TYR A 392 9.78 -19.33 -7.75
N VAL A 393 9.96 -20.20 -8.74
CA VAL A 393 9.42 -21.57 -8.72
C VAL A 393 9.91 -22.35 -7.50
N ALA A 394 11.22 -22.30 -7.21
CA ALA A 394 11.82 -22.98 -6.07
C ALA A 394 11.30 -22.46 -4.71
N HIS A 395 10.79 -21.23 -4.66
CA HIS A 395 10.25 -20.60 -3.45
C HIS A 395 8.71 -20.58 -3.40
N GLY A 396 8.06 -21.39 -4.24
CA GLY A 396 6.61 -21.61 -4.20
C GLY A 396 5.78 -20.41 -4.63
N TYR A 397 6.28 -19.62 -5.58
CA TYR A 397 5.48 -18.60 -6.26
C TYR A 397 4.64 -19.25 -7.37
N GLU A 398 3.46 -18.69 -7.63
CA GLU A 398 2.48 -19.27 -8.57
C GLU A 398 2.37 -18.48 -9.89
N GLN A 399 3.01 -17.32 -9.96
CA GLN A 399 2.92 -16.40 -11.08
C GLN A 399 4.20 -15.57 -11.22
N ILE A 400 4.50 -15.12 -12.43
CA ILE A 400 5.56 -14.15 -12.73
C ILE A 400 4.91 -12.86 -13.22
N LYS A 401 5.34 -11.72 -12.66
CA LYS A 401 4.95 -10.36 -13.04
C LYS A 401 6.15 -9.66 -13.67
N LEU A 402 5.95 -9.12 -14.86
CA LEU A 402 6.91 -8.27 -15.56
C LEU A 402 6.57 -6.78 -15.39
N TYR A 403 7.58 -5.93 -15.60
CA TYR A 403 7.46 -4.49 -15.41
C TYR A 403 8.05 -3.66 -16.56
N SER A 404 7.84 -2.35 -16.49
CA SER A 404 7.98 -1.43 -17.62
C SER A 404 9.43 -1.21 -18.12
N SER A 405 10.46 -1.51 -17.33
CA SER A 405 11.85 -1.31 -17.74
C SER A 405 12.50 -2.54 -18.36
N LEU A 406 11.79 -3.67 -18.41
CA LEU A 406 12.28 -4.90 -19.01
C LEU A 406 12.52 -4.73 -20.53
N ASP A 407 13.58 -5.35 -21.04
CA ASP A 407 13.79 -5.49 -22.48
C ASP A 407 12.67 -6.36 -23.10
N THR A 408 12.03 -5.86 -24.16
CA THR A 408 10.92 -6.53 -24.83
C THR A 408 11.32 -7.88 -25.44
N GLY A 409 12.59 -8.04 -25.82
CA GLY A 409 13.15 -9.29 -26.32
C GLY A 409 13.18 -10.41 -25.28
N PHE A 410 13.10 -10.08 -23.98
CA PHE A 410 13.11 -11.08 -22.91
C PHE A 410 11.71 -11.66 -22.64
N VAL A 411 10.65 -10.99 -23.08
CA VAL A 411 9.27 -11.35 -22.72
C VAL A 411 8.90 -12.77 -23.16
N ARG A 412 9.12 -13.12 -24.44
CA ARG A 412 8.78 -14.45 -24.97
C ARG A 412 9.59 -15.57 -24.31
N PRO A 413 10.94 -15.48 -24.20
CA PRO A 413 11.72 -16.47 -23.46
C PRO A 413 11.26 -16.66 -22.01
N ILE A 414 10.91 -15.57 -21.31
CA ILE A 414 10.39 -15.65 -19.94
C ILE A 414 9.01 -16.33 -19.93
N ALA A 415 8.12 -16.02 -20.87
CA ALA A 415 6.81 -16.65 -20.98
C ALA A 415 6.95 -18.17 -21.18
N GLU A 416 7.77 -18.59 -22.13
CA GLU A 416 8.03 -20.00 -22.42
C GLU A 416 8.57 -20.74 -21.21
N ARG A 417 9.54 -20.16 -20.48
CA ARG A 417 10.07 -20.75 -19.24
C ARG A 417 9.02 -20.81 -18.14
N THR A 418 8.24 -19.76 -17.97
CA THR A 418 7.18 -19.66 -16.95
C THR A 418 6.11 -20.73 -17.18
N HIS A 419 5.62 -20.87 -18.41
CA HIS A 419 4.64 -21.88 -18.80
C HIS A 419 5.20 -23.30 -18.69
N ALA A 420 6.47 -23.53 -19.07
CA ALA A 420 7.12 -24.83 -18.90
C ALA A 420 7.23 -25.27 -17.44
N LYS A 421 7.14 -24.32 -16.49
CA LYS A 421 7.10 -24.57 -15.04
C LYS A 421 5.68 -24.64 -14.47
N GLY A 422 4.66 -24.45 -15.31
CA GLY A 422 3.25 -24.46 -14.92
C GLY A 422 2.77 -23.18 -14.23
N LEU A 423 3.55 -22.09 -14.28
CA LEU A 423 3.17 -20.79 -13.74
C LEU A 423 2.49 -19.94 -14.84
N ARG A 424 1.83 -18.87 -14.41
CA ARG A 424 1.26 -17.84 -15.31
C ARG A 424 2.21 -16.66 -15.46
N LEU A 425 2.24 -16.03 -16.63
CA LEU A 425 2.92 -14.77 -16.88
C LEU A 425 1.92 -13.61 -16.92
N SER A 426 2.28 -12.51 -16.28
CA SER A 426 1.45 -11.31 -16.19
C SER A 426 2.30 -10.05 -16.12
N GLY A 427 1.69 -8.88 -16.15
CA GLY A 427 2.43 -7.68 -15.76
C GLY A 427 1.86 -6.37 -16.24
N HIS A 428 2.67 -5.35 -15.99
CA HIS A 428 2.68 -4.15 -16.82
C HIS A 428 3.19 -4.53 -18.21
N ILE A 429 2.90 -3.68 -19.19
CA ILE A 429 3.50 -3.84 -20.51
C ILE A 429 4.88 -3.14 -20.50
N PRO A 430 5.96 -3.83 -20.93
CA PRO A 430 7.26 -3.22 -21.10
C PRO A 430 7.21 -1.99 -22.01
N ASN A 431 8.11 -1.04 -21.78
CA ASN A 431 8.22 0.13 -22.63
C ASN A 431 8.57 -0.26 -24.08
N HIS A 432 8.01 0.44 -25.07
CA HIS A 432 8.11 0.10 -26.50
C HIS A 432 7.49 -1.26 -26.89
N MET A 433 6.50 -1.72 -26.14
CA MET A 433 5.67 -2.87 -26.48
C MET A 433 4.19 -2.51 -26.27
N THR A 434 3.34 -2.98 -27.16
CA THR A 434 1.88 -2.88 -27.04
C THR A 434 1.30 -4.05 -26.25
N ALA A 435 0.10 -3.89 -25.69
CA ALA A 435 -0.58 -4.99 -25.01
C ALA A 435 -0.88 -6.15 -25.98
N THR A 436 -1.15 -5.84 -27.25
CA THR A 436 -1.31 -6.82 -28.33
C THR A 436 -0.07 -7.71 -28.48
N GLU A 437 1.11 -7.09 -28.55
CA GLU A 437 2.37 -7.83 -28.66
C GLU A 437 2.68 -8.66 -27.41
N ALA A 438 2.38 -8.12 -26.22
CA ALA A 438 2.56 -8.86 -24.97
C ALA A 438 1.69 -10.13 -24.91
N VAL A 439 0.42 -10.07 -25.35
CA VAL A 439 -0.47 -11.24 -25.46
C VAL A 439 0.14 -12.27 -26.43
N LEU A 440 0.57 -11.84 -27.61
CA LEU A 440 1.21 -12.71 -28.60
C LEU A 440 2.55 -13.28 -28.12
N ALA A 441 3.22 -12.60 -27.19
CA ALA A 441 4.45 -13.05 -26.55
C ALA A 441 4.22 -14.02 -25.37
N GLY A 442 2.96 -14.24 -24.96
CA GLY A 442 2.60 -15.25 -23.97
C GLY A 442 2.04 -14.72 -22.64
N TYR A 443 1.54 -13.49 -22.59
CA TYR A 443 0.86 -12.99 -21.39
C TYR A 443 -0.45 -13.74 -21.12
N ASP A 444 -0.60 -14.25 -19.90
CA ASP A 444 -1.85 -14.82 -19.38
C ASP A 444 -2.76 -13.76 -18.75
N GLU A 445 -2.19 -12.62 -18.34
CA GLU A 445 -2.92 -11.54 -17.68
C GLU A 445 -2.28 -10.18 -17.94
N ILE A 446 -3.09 -9.17 -18.27
CA ILE A 446 -2.66 -7.77 -18.31
C ILE A 446 -3.13 -7.04 -17.06
N GLN A 447 -2.23 -6.30 -16.43
CA GLN A 447 -2.54 -5.47 -15.28
C GLN A 447 -2.70 -4.01 -15.65
N HIS A 448 -3.62 -3.37 -14.94
CA HIS A 448 -3.95 -1.96 -14.99
C HIS A 448 -4.69 -1.53 -16.24
N THR A 449 -5.82 -0.84 -16.04
CA THR A 449 -6.64 -0.36 -17.15
C THR A 449 -5.86 0.60 -18.05
N ASN A 450 -4.94 1.42 -17.51
CA ASN A 450 -4.18 2.36 -18.32
C ASN A 450 -3.31 1.64 -19.36
N MET A 451 -2.81 0.44 -19.07
CA MET A 451 -2.04 -0.37 -20.03
C MET A 451 -2.89 -0.87 -21.20
N LEU A 452 -4.18 -1.14 -20.96
CA LEU A 452 -5.10 -1.48 -22.04
C LEU A 452 -5.35 -0.29 -22.97
N PHE A 453 -5.51 0.91 -22.42
CA PHE A 453 -5.73 2.11 -23.22
C PHE A 453 -4.49 2.50 -24.03
N LEU A 454 -3.30 2.36 -23.45
CA LEU A 454 -2.03 2.65 -24.13
C LEU A 454 -1.83 1.81 -25.40
N ASN A 455 -2.40 0.61 -25.47
CA ASN A 455 -2.42 -0.22 -26.69
C ASN A 455 -2.92 0.54 -27.93
N PHE A 456 -3.81 1.52 -27.75
CA PHE A 456 -4.42 2.29 -28.84
C PHE A 456 -3.83 3.68 -29.01
N LEU A 457 -2.89 4.09 -28.15
CA LEU A 457 -2.24 5.40 -28.19
C LEU A 457 -0.83 5.34 -28.81
N GLY A 458 -0.41 4.17 -29.26
CA GLY A 458 0.91 3.92 -29.86
C GLY A 458 1.99 3.57 -28.83
N ASP A 459 3.18 3.21 -29.35
CA ASP A 459 4.36 2.74 -28.60
C ASP A 459 5.41 3.84 -28.34
N SER A 460 5.13 5.06 -28.81
CA SER A 460 6.01 6.24 -28.63
C SER A 460 5.93 6.85 -27.22
N ILE A 461 4.94 6.46 -26.42
CA ILE A 461 4.78 6.92 -25.05
C ILE A 461 5.74 6.11 -24.16
N ASP A 462 6.68 6.79 -23.51
CA ASP A 462 7.55 6.14 -22.53
C ASP A 462 6.76 5.74 -21.28
N THR A 463 6.43 4.45 -21.18
CA THR A 463 5.57 3.88 -20.13
C THR A 463 6.28 3.79 -18.77
N ARG A 464 7.54 4.22 -18.69
CA ARG A 464 8.29 4.33 -17.44
C ARG A 464 8.14 5.70 -16.78
N THR A 465 7.53 6.66 -17.49
CA THR A 465 7.33 8.04 -17.03
C THR A 465 5.85 8.33 -16.71
N PRO A 466 5.52 9.45 -16.05
CA PRO A 466 4.12 9.88 -15.86
C PRO A 466 3.31 10.05 -17.15
N ALA A 467 3.96 10.07 -18.32
CA ALA A 467 3.30 10.12 -19.63
C ALA A 467 2.26 9.00 -19.81
N ARG A 468 2.50 7.82 -19.21
CA ARG A 468 1.56 6.68 -19.24
C ARG A 468 0.19 6.96 -18.62
N PHE A 469 0.10 7.98 -17.77
CA PHE A 469 -1.15 8.40 -17.13
C PHE A 469 -1.71 9.65 -17.81
N THR A 470 -0.87 10.65 -18.10
CA THR A 470 -1.32 11.89 -18.75
C THR A 470 -1.88 11.65 -20.14
N ALA A 471 -1.29 10.75 -20.92
CA ALA A 471 -1.78 10.40 -22.25
C ALA A 471 -3.16 9.72 -22.17
N VAL A 472 -3.34 8.75 -21.28
CA VAL A 472 -4.63 8.08 -21.07
C VAL A 472 -5.68 9.07 -20.58
N ALA A 473 -5.34 9.93 -19.61
CA ALA A 473 -6.25 10.97 -19.15
C ALA A 473 -6.69 11.86 -20.32
N ARG A 474 -5.74 12.33 -21.13
CA ARG A 474 -5.99 13.30 -22.22
C ARG A 474 -6.76 12.71 -23.39
N TYR A 475 -6.40 11.50 -23.83
CA TYR A 475 -6.87 10.92 -25.09
C TYR A 475 -7.82 9.73 -24.90
N GLY A 476 -7.83 9.10 -23.72
CA GLY A 476 -8.59 7.86 -23.49
C GLY A 476 -10.10 8.00 -23.73
N ALA A 477 -10.69 9.16 -23.42
CA ALA A 477 -12.11 9.43 -23.67
C ALA A 477 -12.46 9.56 -25.16
N GLN A 478 -11.47 9.70 -26.05
CA GLN A 478 -11.66 9.81 -27.49
C GLN A 478 -11.62 8.44 -28.19
N LEU A 479 -11.23 7.38 -27.47
CA LEU A 479 -11.17 6.02 -28.02
C LEU A 479 -12.59 5.49 -28.27
N ASP A 480 -12.91 5.19 -29.53
CA ASP A 480 -14.14 4.49 -29.88
C ASP A 480 -14.04 3.02 -29.46
N LEU A 481 -14.74 2.67 -28.36
CA LEU A 481 -14.81 1.31 -27.83
C LEU A 481 -15.56 0.33 -28.76
N GLY A 482 -16.33 0.85 -29.72
CA GLY A 482 -17.03 0.08 -30.76
C GLY A 482 -16.19 -0.14 -32.03
N SER A 483 -14.99 0.45 -32.12
CA SER A 483 -14.14 0.34 -33.29
C SER A 483 -13.68 -1.10 -33.57
N ASP A 484 -13.27 -1.35 -34.81
CA ASP A 484 -12.80 -2.67 -35.22
C ASP A 484 -11.46 -3.04 -34.57
N SER A 485 -10.61 -2.07 -34.24
CA SER A 485 -9.35 -2.27 -33.52
C SER A 485 -9.58 -2.72 -32.08
N VAL A 486 -10.51 -2.08 -31.35
CA VAL A 486 -10.88 -2.51 -30.00
C VAL A 486 -11.51 -3.89 -30.03
N ARG A 487 -12.45 -4.15 -30.96
CA ARG A 487 -13.06 -5.48 -31.12
C ARG A 487 -12.04 -6.55 -31.50
N ALA A 488 -11.03 -6.24 -32.31
CA ALA A 488 -9.95 -7.15 -32.64
C ALA A 488 -9.09 -7.49 -31.42
N PHE A 489 -8.73 -6.49 -30.62
CA PHE A 489 -7.97 -6.71 -29.38
C PHE A 489 -8.75 -7.56 -28.36
N LEU A 490 -10.05 -7.30 -28.19
CA LEU A 490 -10.91 -8.13 -27.31
C LEU A 490 -11.03 -9.58 -27.80
N ARG A 491 -11.07 -9.81 -29.13
CA ARG A 491 -11.02 -11.17 -29.70
C ARG A 491 -9.69 -11.84 -29.40
N LEU A 492 -8.57 -11.15 -29.57
CA LEU A 492 -7.24 -11.66 -29.25
C LEU A 492 -7.15 -12.11 -27.78
N LEU A 493 -7.61 -11.29 -26.83
CA LEU A 493 -7.64 -11.65 -25.41
C LEU A 493 -8.45 -12.94 -25.19
N LYS A 494 -9.62 -13.06 -25.83
CA LYS A 494 -10.48 -14.24 -25.73
C LYS A 494 -9.83 -15.49 -26.33
N GLU A 495 -9.21 -15.37 -27.50
CA GLU A 495 -8.55 -16.47 -28.22
C GLU A 495 -7.35 -17.02 -27.43
N HIS A 496 -6.59 -16.14 -26.78
CA HIS A 496 -5.46 -16.52 -25.95
C HIS A 496 -5.83 -16.85 -24.50
N GLY A 497 -7.08 -16.62 -24.09
CA GLY A 497 -7.50 -16.76 -22.70
C GLY A 497 -6.82 -15.78 -21.74
N THR A 498 -6.29 -14.67 -22.26
CA THR A 498 -5.65 -13.62 -21.47
C THR A 498 -6.71 -12.87 -20.68
N VAL A 499 -6.55 -12.83 -19.35
CA VAL A 499 -7.46 -12.11 -18.45
C VAL A 499 -6.97 -10.69 -18.20
N VAL A 500 -7.86 -9.85 -17.69
CA VAL A 500 -7.55 -8.45 -17.36
C VAL A 500 -7.76 -8.26 -15.87
N ASP A 501 -6.75 -7.71 -15.22
CA ASP A 501 -6.85 -7.14 -13.89
C ASP A 501 -6.78 -5.60 -13.98
N PRO A 502 -7.94 -4.91 -14.03
CA PRO A 502 -7.98 -3.52 -14.44
C PRO A 502 -7.56 -2.53 -13.35
N THR A 503 -7.53 -2.95 -12.09
CA THR A 503 -7.23 -2.10 -10.92
C THR A 503 -7.93 -0.74 -10.91
N LEU A 504 -9.23 -0.72 -11.27
CA LEU A 504 -9.97 0.53 -11.52
C LEU A 504 -9.98 1.49 -10.33
N ALA A 505 -10.11 0.98 -9.11
CA ALA A 505 -10.11 1.79 -7.90
C ALA A 505 -8.82 2.59 -7.69
N THR A 506 -7.67 2.08 -8.17
CA THR A 506 -6.40 2.83 -8.16
C THR A 506 -6.43 4.04 -9.11
N PHE A 507 -7.17 3.94 -10.21
CA PHE A 507 -7.21 4.93 -11.28
C PHE A 507 -8.39 5.88 -11.23
N GLU A 508 -9.46 5.54 -10.49
CA GLU A 508 -10.68 6.34 -10.43
C GLU A 508 -10.35 7.79 -10.02
N GLY A 509 -9.83 8.00 -8.80
CA GLY A 509 -9.46 9.33 -8.35
C GLY A 509 -8.39 10.01 -9.23
N MET A 510 -7.51 9.23 -9.85
CA MET A 510 -6.49 9.77 -10.76
C MET A 510 -7.11 10.41 -12.02
N PHE A 511 -8.20 9.85 -12.55
CA PHE A 511 -8.82 10.30 -13.79
C PHE A 511 -10.12 11.10 -13.59
N THR A 512 -10.77 10.99 -12.42
CA THR A 512 -12.10 11.58 -12.18
C THR A 512 -12.13 12.61 -11.05
N ALA A 513 -11.11 12.71 -10.18
CA ALA A 513 -11.13 13.66 -9.07
C ALA A 513 -10.86 15.10 -9.51
N ASN A 514 -11.55 16.04 -8.86
CA ASN A 514 -11.31 17.48 -8.96
C ASN A 514 -10.71 18.00 -7.64
N PRO A 515 -9.82 19.00 -7.67
CA PRO A 515 -9.28 19.61 -6.45
C PRO A 515 -10.39 20.14 -5.54
N GLY A 516 -10.33 19.77 -4.26
CA GLY A 516 -11.34 20.12 -3.25
C GLY A 516 -12.52 19.14 -3.17
N GLU A 517 -12.61 18.18 -4.09
CA GLU A 517 -13.65 17.16 -4.14
C GLU A 517 -13.05 15.78 -3.93
N MET A 518 -13.77 14.90 -3.23
CA MET A 518 -13.42 13.48 -3.19
C MET A 518 -13.90 12.79 -4.46
N SER A 519 -13.16 11.80 -4.93
CA SER A 519 -13.67 10.87 -5.94
C SER A 519 -14.92 10.12 -5.42
N GLU A 520 -15.71 9.56 -6.34
CA GLU A 520 -16.92 8.82 -5.96
C GLU A 520 -16.59 7.65 -5.01
N GLY A 521 -15.58 6.82 -5.34
CA GLY A 521 -15.12 5.74 -4.48
C GLY A 521 -14.65 6.22 -3.11
N ASP A 522 -13.83 7.28 -3.07
CA ASP A 522 -13.33 7.86 -1.81
C ASP A 522 -14.48 8.36 -0.92
N SER A 523 -15.50 9.00 -1.51
CA SER A 523 -16.66 9.53 -0.77
C SER A 523 -17.46 8.43 -0.05
N ARG A 524 -17.55 7.23 -0.64
CA ARG A 524 -18.29 6.08 -0.08
C ARG A 524 -17.61 5.48 1.15
N MET A 525 -16.30 5.68 1.30
CA MET A 525 -15.50 5.14 2.40
C MET A 525 -15.01 6.20 3.39
N ALA A 526 -14.99 7.49 3.03
CA ALA A 526 -14.43 8.56 3.85
C ALA A 526 -14.92 8.58 5.31
N ALA A 527 -16.21 8.32 5.55
CA ALA A 527 -16.79 8.28 6.90
C ALA A 527 -16.25 7.13 7.79
N ARG A 528 -15.58 6.13 7.21
CA ARG A 528 -14.96 4.99 7.91
C ARG A 528 -13.45 5.16 8.11
N LEU A 529 -12.87 6.23 7.56
CA LEU A 529 -11.44 6.49 7.64
C LEU A 529 -11.12 7.40 8.84
N PRO A 530 -9.88 7.33 9.38
CA PRO A 530 -9.36 8.38 10.24
C PRO A 530 -9.59 9.76 9.62
N ALA A 531 -9.97 10.74 10.45
CA ALA A 531 -10.39 12.05 9.96
C ALA A 531 -9.31 12.74 9.11
N GLN A 532 -8.03 12.56 9.45
CA GLN A 532 -6.93 13.17 8.70
C GLN A 532 -6.77 12.53 7.31
N LEU A 533 -6.88 11.20 7.23
CA LEU A 533 -6.90 10.49 5.95
C LEU A 533 -8.08 10.94 5.08
N ALA A 534 -9.28 11.02 5.66
CA ALA A 534 -10.46 11.50 4.94
C ALA A 534 -10.26 12.92 4.40
N ARG A 535 -9.72 13.85 5.20
CA ARG A 535 -9.41 15.21 4.74
C ARG A 535 -8.43 15.21 3.58
N GLY A 536 -7.38 14.38 3.65
CA GLY A 536 -6.37 14.25 2.59
C GLY A 536 -6.93 13.80 1.24
N LEU A 537 -8.05 13.07 1.21
CA LEU A 537 -8.69 12.62 -0.04
C LEU A 537 -9.26 13.78 -0.88
N ARG A 538 -9.46 14.97 -0.30
CA ARG A 538 -9.92 16.16 -1.04
C ARG A 538 -8.80 16.91 -1.77
N GLY A 539 -7.54 16.61 -1.45
CA GLY A 539 -6.39 17.22 -2.11
C GLY A 539 -6.09 16.64 -3.50
N GLY A 540 -6.78 15.57 -3.92
CA GLY A 540 -6.58 14.93 -5.22
C GLY A 540 -7.24 15.69 -6.39
N GLY A 541 -6.72 15.49 -7.60
CA GLY A 541 -7.34 16.00 -8.84
C GLY A 541 -6.60 17.15 -9.53
N SER A 542 -7.04 17.50 -10.75
CA SER A 542 -6.51 18.63 -11.53
C SER A 542 -7.63 19.63 -11.85
N LYS A 543 -7.37 20.95 -11.75
CA LYS A 543 -8.38 21.97 -12.13
C LYS A 543 -8.63 21.91 -13.64
N GLY A 544 -9.89 21.75 -14.02
CA GLY A 544 -10.36 21.91 -15.39
C GLY A 544 -10.35 23.38 -15.82
N SER A 545 -9.33 23.79 -16.56
CA SER A 545 -9.41 24.93 -17.48
C SER A 545 -8.77 24.52 -18.80
N GLY A 546 -9.42 24.85 -19.92
CA GLY A 546 -9.22 24.29 -21.27
C GLY A 546 -7.86 24.52 -21.96
N THR A 547 -6.76 24.65 -21.23
CA THR A 547 -5.40 24.67 -21.78
C THR A 547 -4.47 23.85 -20.87
N ALA A 548 -3.90 22.78 -21.44
CA ALA A 548 -2.94 21.85 -20.83
C ALA A 548 -3.32 21.28 -19.44
N ARG A 549 -3.95 20.08 -19.44
CA ARG A 549 -4.15 19.27 -18.23
C ARG A 549 -2.80 19.01 -17.52
N PRO A 550 -2.61 19.47 -16.28
CA PRO A 550 -1.45 19.08 -15.49
C PRO A 550 -1.56 17.62 -15.02
N THR A 551 -0.40 17.07 -14.65
CA THR A 551 -0.13 15.66 -14.38
C THR A 551 -1.09 15.04 -13.35
N PRO A 552 -1.67 13.84 -13.61
CA PRO A 552 -2.51 13.13 -12.65
C PRO A 552 -1.77 12.82 -11.35
N THR A 553 -2.50 12.93 -10.24
CA THR A 553 -1.97 12.79 -8.88
C THR A 553 -1.81 11.31 -8.48
N CYS A 554 -0.71 10.99 -7.82
CA CYS A 554 -0.46 9.71 -7.17
C CYS A 554 -0.18 10.01 -5.69
N SER A 555 -1.25 10.05 -4.88
CA SER A 555 -1.15 10.16 -3.42
C SER A 555 -1.52 8.84 -2.77
N GLY A 556 -0.59 8.34 -1.94
CA GLY A 556 -0.85 7.30 -0.94
C GLY A 556 -0.84 5.87 -1.46
N TRP A 557 0.21 5.15 -1.09
CA TRP A 557 0.23 3.69 -1.09
C TRP A 557 -0.94 3.15 -0.22
N SER A 558 -1.54 2.03 -0.66
CA SER A 558 -2.81 1.40 -0.20
C SER A 558 -4.09 1.68 -1.01
N ARG A 559 -4.01 2.30 -2.20
CA ARG A 559 -5.16 2.33 -3.13
C ARG A 559 -5.30 0.99 -3.87
N ARG A 560 -6.00 0.04 -3.22
CA ARG A 560 -6.24 -1.32 -3.71
C ARG A 560 -7.20 -1.37 -4.89
N SER A 561 -6.96 -2.35 -5.76
CA SER A 561 -7.90 -2.82 -6.76
C SER A 561 -8.97 -3.69 -6.12
N THR A 562 -10.23 -3.54 -6.51
CA THR A 562 -11.23 -4.61 -6.27
C THR A 562 -11.61 -5.20 -7.61
N THR A 563 -10.93 -6.28 -8.00
CA THR A 563 -11.44 -7.21 -9.00
C THR A 563 -11.99 -8.42 -8.23
N THR A 564 -13.28 -8.40 -7.90
CA THR A 564 -13.93 -9.57 -7.32
C THR A 564 -14.15 -10.59 -8.43
N ALA A 565 -13.23 -11.53 -8.60
CA ALA A 565 -13.38 -12.62 -9.55
C ALA A 565 -14.22 -13.75 -8.92
N PHE A 566 -15.46 -13.92 -9.38
CA PHE A 566 -16.30 -15.08 -9.01
C PHE A 566 -16.14 -16.28 -9.97
N ARG A 567 -15.27 -16.18 -10.98
CA ARG A 567 -14.97 -17.29 -11.90
C ARG A 567 -13.71 -18.02 -11.44
N SER A 568 -13.82 -19.34 -11.36
CA SER A 568 -12.78 -20.27 -10.92
C SER A 568 -11.44 -20.00 -11.60
N TRP A 569 -10.46 -19.61 -10.79
CA TRP A 569 -9.05 -19.71 -11.14
C TRP A 569 -8.63 -21.17 -10.95
N PRO A 570 -8.15 -21.88 -11.98
CA PRO A 570 -7.58 -23.20 -11.79
C PRO A 570 -6.21 -23.05 -11.13
N ALA A 571 -6.19 -23.03 -9.80
CA ALA A 571 -4.94 -23.19 -9.05
C ALA A 571 -4.44 -24.64 -9.23
N PRO A 572 -3.20 -24.87 -9.68
CA PRO A 572 -2.64 -26.20 -9.63
C PRO A 572 -2.30 -26.51 -8.16
N THR A 573 -3.13 -27.36 -7.54
CA THR A 573 -3.03 -28.00 -6.19
C THR A 573 -4.05 -27.60 -5.11
N ALA A 574 -4.93 -26.61 -5.33
CA ALA A 574 -6.14 -26.48 -4.52
C ALA A 574 -7.29 -27.21 -5.21
N GLN A 575 -7.74 -28.35 -4.67
CA GLN A 575 -8.98 -28.99 -5.14
C GLN A 575 -10.11 -27.96 -5.09
N PRO A 576 -10.78 -27.62 -6.21
CA PRO A 576 -12.03 -26.89 -6.14
C PRO A 576 -13.04 -27.78 -5.40
N VAL A 577 -13.73 -27.21 -4.42
CA VAL A 577 -14.86 -27.87 -3.76
C VAL A 577 -15.97 -28.02 -4.81
N SER A 578 -15.94 -29.13 -5.52
CA SER A 578 -17.06 -29.61 -6.32
C SER A 578 -18.00 -30.34 -5.36
N VAL A 579 -19.17 -29.77 -5.14
CA VAL A 579 -20.27 -30.45 -4.45
C VAL A 579 -20.89 -31.39 -5.48
N SER A 580 -20.55 -32.67 -5.41
CA SER A 580 -21.26 -33.70 -6.16
C SER A 580 -22.65 -33.86 -5.56
N THR A 581 -23.68 -33.33 -6.24
CA THR A 581 -25.05 -33.78 -6.01
C THR A 581 -25.17 -35.18 -6.59
N GLY A 582 -25.48 -36.15 -5.73
CA GLY A 582 -25.63 -37.53 -6.15
C GLY A 582 -26.85 -37.73 -7.05
N SER A 583 -26.62 -38.00 -8.34
CA SER A 583 -27.46 -38.88 -9.13
C SER A 583 -26.68 -39.43 -10.33
N SER A 584 -26.39 -40.73 -10.26
CA SER A 584 -26.11 -41.73 -11.27
C SER A 584 -25.89 -41.33 -12.76
N SER A 585 -24.77 -41.85 -13.29
CA SER A 585 -24.55 -42.44 -14.63
C SER A 585 -23.63 -41.69 -15.65
N CYS A 586 -22.59 -42.44 -16.08
CA CYS A 586 -21.88 -42.47 -17.39
C CYS A 586 -21.35 -41.14 -17.99
N THR A 587 -20.10 -40.95 -18.44
CA THR A 587 -19.06 -41.86 -18.95
C THR A 587 -17.74 -41.05 -19.03
N ALA A 588 -16.62 -41.60 -18.55
CA ALA A 588 -15.29 -41.00 -18.74
C ALA A 588 -14.52 -41.75 -19.86
N ARG A 589 -13.94 -41.02 -20.82
CA ARG A 589 -12.97 -41.53 -21.80
C ARG A 589 -11.59 -40.88 -21.58
N ARG A 590 -10.65 -41.72 -21.14
CA ARG A 590 -9.16 -41.80 -21.33
C ARG A 590 -8.39 -40.54 -21.77
N ALA A 591 -7.19 -40.26 -21.22
CA ALA A 591 -5.98 -41.11 -21.31
C ALA A 591 -5.00 -40.84 -20.14
N SER A 592 -4.52 -41.86 -19.39
CA SER A 592 -3.26 -42.66 -19.55
C SER A 592 -1.99 -41.83 -19.28
N ARG A 593 -1.04 -42.14 -18.38
CA ARG A 593 -0.36 -43.37 -17.90
C ARG A 593 0.25 -43.01 -16.50
N THR A 594 0.63 -43.87 -15.56
CA THR A 594 1.13 -45.25 -15.55
C THR A 594 0.98 -45.84 -14.14
N ARG A 595 0.80 -47.15 -14.09
CA ARG A 595 0.60 -48.00 -12.90
C ARG A 595 1.84 -48.12 -12.01
N LYS A 596 1.65 -48.29 -10.70
CA LYS A 596 2.19 -49.43 -9.92
C LYS A 596 1.36 -49.69 -8.65
N SER A 597 0.85 -50.92 -8.59
CA SER A 597 0.33 -51.76 -7.50
C SER A 597 -0.65 -51.20 -6.44
N CYS A 598 -1.89 -51.68 -6.53
CA CYS A 598 -2.84 -51.86 -5.43
C CYS A 598 -2.79 -53.30 -4.90
N ALA A 599 -2.98 -53.47 -3.58
CA ALA A 599 -3.82 -54.46 -2.86
C ALA A 599 -3.26 -54.55 -1.43
N SER A 600 -4.02 -54.50 -0.33
CA SER A 600 -5.38 -55.00 -0.05
C SER A 600 -5.94 -54.33 1.22
N ARG A 601 -7.15 -54.74 1.62
CA ARG A 601 -8.18 -54.01 2.38
C ARG A 601 -8.23 -54.46 3.88
N PRO A 602 -9.26 -54.12 4.68
CA PRO A 602 -9.18 -53.39 5.96
C PRO A 602 -9.28 -54.25 7.25
N GLY A 603 -8.89 -53.70 8.41
CA GLY A 603 -9.33 -54.23 9.71
C GLY A 603 -8.53 -53.78 10.95
N SER A 604 -9.27 -53.24 11.93
CA SER A 604 -9.01 -53.18 13.39
C SER A 604 -7.81 -52.40 13.99
N ARG A 605 -8.17 -51.44 14.86
CA ARG A 605 -7.45 -50.77 15.98
C ARG A 605 -6.60 -51.72 16.89
N PRO A 606 -5.95 -51.25 17.99
CA PRO A 606 -4.90 -50.23 18.16
C PRO A 606 -3.74 -50.77 19.07
N ARG A 607 -2.88 -49.86 19.58
CA ARG A 607 -1.70 -49.99 20.50
C ARG A 607 -0.39 -49.86 19.71
N SER A 608 0.57 -49.01 20.07
CA SER A 608 0.86 -48.20 21.27
C SER A 608 1.49 -46.88 20.86
#